data_AF-A0A960XSP4-F1
#
_entry.id   AF-A0A960XSP4-F1
#
_cell.length_a   1.000
_cell.length_b   1.000
_cell.length_c   1.000
_cell.angle_alpha   90.00
_cell.angle_beta   90.00
_cell.angle_gamma   90.00
#
_symmetry.space_group_name_H-M   'P 1'
#
loop_
_entity.id
_entity.type
_entity.pdbx_description
1 polymer ?
#
loop_
_entity_poly.entity_id
_entity_poly.type
_entity_poly.pdbx_seq_one_letter_code
_entity_poly.pdbx_strand_id
1 'polypeptide(L)'
;MKPVVFRILLLWLLLARFVFGEAMLQYFNTSWAELTRKMPELAEAGYSSLWLPPPTKGSGGLSVGYDLWDRFDLGSKDQRGTVRTRYGTEAELLEMVRVAHRFGIRVYFDNIMNHNAFDVPGYNAYTPIDVYPGFVPEDFHLRRTEDGFYRKWDNTRDWNDAWQVQNLGLADLIDIATEPGGTNYNHGSYEGDTIPKIKFIRHPNNPEYYCYDANGTYVGFGPGNGLTAGYIQANPAAYAERVEDMLNRAARWQL
;
A
#
# COMPACT_ATOMS: atom_id res chain seq x y z
N MET A 1 -11.24 -50.04 35.21
CA MET A 1 -11.11 -49.36 33.90
C MET A 1 -9.74 -49.66 33.31
N LYS A 2 -9.67 -50.17 32.08
CA LYS A 2 -8.45 -50.74 31.50
C LYS A 2 -7.42 -49.63 31.18
N PRO A 3 -6.12 -49.80 31.51
CA PRO A 3 -5.06 -48.79 31.32
C PRO A 3 -4.88 -48.31 29.87
N VAL A 4 -5.42 -49.06 28.90
CA VAL A 4 -5.45 -48.70 27.48
C VAL A 4 -6.33 -47.48 27.20
N VAL A 5 -7.48 -47.35 27.87
CA VAL A 5 -8.40 -46.21 27.67
C VAL A 5 -7.77 -44.91 28.20
N PHE A 6 -7.05 -44.99 29.32
CA PHE A 6 -6.33 -43.86 29.90
C PHE A 6 -5.18 -43.38 29.01
N ARG A 7 -4.42 -44.32 28.41
CA ARG A 7 -3.33 -43.99 27.46
C ARG A 7 -3.84 -43.35 26.18
N ILE A 8 -4.99 -43.81 25.66
CA ILE A 8 -5.62 -43.21 24.48
C ILE A 8 -6.11 -41.79 24.80
N LEU A 9 -6.74 -41.56 25.96
CA LEU A 9 -7.16 -40.22 26.37
C LEU A 9 -5.99 -39.24 26.52
N LEU A 10 -4.87 -39.69 27.07
CA LEU A 10 -3.65 -38.89 27.20
C LEU A 10 -3.06 -38.52 25.83
N LEU A 11 -3.05 -39.47 24.89
CA LEU A 11 -2.65 -39.24 23.50
C LEU A 11 -3.56 -38.24 22.80
N TRP A 12 -4.88 -38.31 23.03
CA TRP A 12 -5.83 -37.34 22.50
C TRP A 12 -5.67 -35.94 23.08
N LEU A 13 -5.34 -35.80 24.37
CA LEU A 13 -5.03 -34.51 24.99
C LEU A 13 -3.69 -33.92 24.51
N LEU A 14 -2.71 -34.77 24.20
CA LEU A 14 -1.43 -34.36 23.59
C LEU A 14 -1.56 -34.02 22.10
N LEU A 15 -2.55 -34.61 21.41
CA LEU A 15 -2.89 -34.34 20.00
C LEU A 15 -3.98 -33.29 19.83
N ALA A 16 -4.63 -32.87 20.93
CA ALA A 16 -5.58 -31.78 20.92
C ALA A 16 -4.81 -30.51 20.54
N ARG A 17 -4.92 -30.12 19.27
CA ARG A 17 -4.53 -28.77 18.87
C ARG A 17 -5.41 -27.84 19.68
N PHE A 18 -4.81 -27.17 20.66
CA PHE A 18 -5.47 -26.06 21.30
C PHE A 18 -5.77 -25.03 20.22
N VAL A 19 -7.05 -24.93 19.87
CA VAL A 19 -7.54 -23.84 19.03
C VAL A 19 -7.65 -22.65 19.97
N PHE A 20 -6.58 -21.85 20.03
CA PHE A 20 -6.63 -20.57 20.71
C PHE A 20 -7.24 -19.53 19.76
N GLY A 21 -8.15 -18.71 20.31
CA GLY A 21 -8.59 -17.51 19.61
C GLY A 21 -7.40 -16.57 19.40
N GLU A 22 -7.30 -16.00 18.21
CA GLU A 22 -6.29 -14.98 17.92
C GLU A 22 -6.72 -13.65 18.53
N ALA A 23 -5.81 -13.02 19.28
CA ALA A 23 -5.91 -11.62 19.66
C ALA A 23 -4.92 -10.82 18.81
N MET A 24 -5.45 -9.92 17.99
CA MET A 24 -4.67 -8.95 17.23
C MET A 24 -4.54 -7.65 18.03
N LEU A 25 -3.32 -7.15 18.20
CA LEU A 25 -3.08 -5.86 18.83
C LEU A 25 -2.91 -4.78 17.76
N GLN A 26 -3.80 -3.79 17.75
CA GLN A 26 -3.55 -2.54 17.04
C GLN A 26 -2.56 -1.70 17.85
N TYR A 27 -1.30 -1.61 17.38
CA TYR A 27 -0.23 -0.92 18.11
C TYR A 27 0.29 0.29 17.33
N PHE A 28 -0.43 1.41 17.45
CA PHE A 28 -0.16 2.63 16.69
C PHE A 28 0.67 3.64 17.50
N ASN A 29 1.28 4.59 16.78
CA ASN A 29 2.09 5.68 17.34
C ASN A 29 3.36 5.21 18.10
N THR A 30 3.94 4.10 17.65
CA THR A 30 5.18 3.53 18.19
C THR A 30 6.19 3.33 17.06
N SER A 31 7.47 3.62 17.31
CA SER A 31 8.52 3.41 16.30
C SER A 31 8.79 1.93 16.04
N TRP A 32 9.32 1.60 14.86
CA TRP A 32 9.74 0.23 14.51
C TRP A 32 10.78 -0.32 15.49
N ALA A 33 11.72 0.54 15.91
CA ALA A 33 12.75 0.17 16.89
C ALA A 33 12.17 -0.15 18.27
N GLU A 34 11.13 0.57 18.71
CA GLU A 34 10.45 0.27 19.97
C GLU A 34 9.59 -0.99 19.90
N LEU A 35 8.81 -1.16 18.83
CA LEU A 35 8.07 -2.40 18.58
C LEU A 35 9.00 -3.63 18.59
N THR A 36 10.17 -3.51 17.96
CA THR A 36 11.21 -4.55 17.98
C THR A 36 11.62 -4.94 19.40
N ARG A 37 11.84 -3.96 20.28
CA ARG A 37 12.22 -4.21 21.69
C ARG A 37 11.09 -4.82 22.50
N LYS A 38 9.83 -4.46 22.20
CA LYS A 38 8.64 -4.93 22.92
C LYS A 38 8.16 -6.31 22.48
N MET A 39 8.65 -6.85 21.37
CA MET A 39 8.18 -8.12 20.82
C MET A 39 8.13 -9.28 21.83
N PRO A 40 9.13 -9.49 22.73
CA PRO A 40 9.05 -10.53 23.75
C PRO A 40 7.86 -10.33 24.71
N GLU A 41 7.63 -9.09 25.17
CA GLU A 41 6.51 -8.73 26.06
C GLU A 41 5.16 -8.96 25.36
N LEU A 42 5.07 -8.63 24.07
CA LEU A 42 3.86 -8.82 23.26
C LEU A 42 3.53 -10.31 23.06
N ALA A 43 4.55 -11.14 22.83
CA ALA A 43 4.39 -12.59 22.72
C ALA A 43 4.01 -13.23 24.08
N GLU A 44 4.65 -12.80 25.17
CA GLU A 44 4.31 -13.27 26.52
C GLU A 44 2.89 -12.89 26.93
N ALA A 45 2.43 -11.69 26.55
CA ALA A 45 1.06 -11.26 26.73
C ALA A 45 0.03 -12.07 25.92
N GLY A 46 0.48 -12.90 24.96
CA GLY A 46 -0.35 -13.82 24.20
C GLY A 46 -0.91 -13.25 22.89
N TYR A 47 -0.40 -12.12 22.40
CA TYR A 47 -0.78 -11.62 21.07
C TYR A 47 -0.13 -12.46 19.97
N SER A 48 -0.92 -12.83 18.95
CA SER A 48 -0.44 -13.61 17.80
C SER A 48 -0.37 -12.81 16.50
N SER A 49 -0.81 -11.56 16.53
CA SER A 49 -0.66 -10.63 15.41
C SER A 49 -0.66 -9.16 15.85
N LEU A 50 -0.05 -8.32 15.01
CA LEU A 50 -0.05 -6.87 15.13
C LEU A 50 -0.73 -6.25 13.91
N TRP A 51 -1.59 -5.26 14.17
CA TRP A 51 -2.05 -4.30 13.16
C TRP A 51 -1.28 -2.99 13.37
N LEU A 52 -0.52 -2.60 12.36
CA LEU A 52 0.43 -1.50 12.38
C LEU A 52 0.02 -0.40 11.36
N PRO A 53 0.45 0.86 11.59
CA PRO A 53 0.12 1.99 10.71
C PRO A 53 0.78 1.86 9.33
N PRO A 54 0.36 2.68 8.33
CA PRO A 54 0.94 2.63 6.99
C PRO A 54 2.47 2.84 7.05
N PRO A 55 3.28 1.93 6.46
CA PRO A 55 4.73 2.00 6.57
C PRO A 55 5.38 2.88 5.51
N THR A 56 4.60 3.35 4.55
CA THR A 56 5.03 4.08 3.35
C THR A 56 5.15 5.58 3.59
N LYS A 57 5.91 6.28 2.72
CA LYS A 57 6.13 7.72 2.79
C LYS A 57 4.83 8.50 2.60
N GLY A 58 4.47 9.30 3.59
CA GLY A 58 3.40 10.30 3.51
C GLY A 58 3.89 11.68 3.06
N SER A 59 3.03 12.70 3.16
CA SER A 59 3.29 14.04 2.61
C SER A 59 4.30 14.88 3.40
N GLY A 60 4.86 14.35 4.50
CA GLY A 60 5.93 15.00 5.28
C GLY A 60 6.43 14.13 6.43
N GLY A 61 7.52 14.54 7.08
CA GLY A 61 8.17 13.77 8.16
C GLY A 61 7.32 13.52 9.41
N LEU A 62 6.28 14.31 9.65
CA LEU A 62 5.35 14.15 10.77
C LEU A 62 4.07 13.39 10.40
N SER A 63 3.90 13.04 9.13
CA SER A 63 2.78 12.26 8.60
C SER A 63 2.61 10.96 9.38
N VAL A 64 1.35 10.61 9.66
CA VAL A 64 0.98 9.32 10.26
C VAL A 64 0.76 8.22 9.21
N GLY A 65 0.92 8.54 7.92
CA GLY A 65 0.91 7.58 6.81
C GLY A 65 -0.35 7.57 5.94
N TYR A 66 -1.46 8.17 6.40
CA TYR A 66 -2.73 8.21 5.63
C TYR A 66 -2.72 9.20 4.46
N ASP A 67 -1.93 10.27 4.56
CA ASP A 67 -1.63 11.23 3.49
C ASP A 67 -0.51 10.70 2.58
N LEU A 68 -0.77 9.54 1.99
CA LEU A 68 0.21 8.76 1.24
C LEU A 68 0.77 9.50 0.02
N TRP A 69 2.09 9.51 -0.12
CA TRP A 69 2.78 10.22 -1.21
C TRP A 69 3.64 9.31 -2.10
N ASP A 70 4.51 8.46 -1.54
CA ASP A 70 5.24 7.44 -2.30
C ASP A 70 4.98 6.06 -1.69
N ARG A 71 4.23 5.23 -2.44
CA ARG A 71 3.83 3.87 -2.05
C ARG A 71 4.98 2.86 -2.06
N PHE A 72 6.09 3.20 -2.72
CA PHE A 72 7.26 2.33 -2.87
C PHE A 72 8.44 2.77 -1.98
N ASP A 73 8.28 3.83 -1.20
CA ASP A 73 9.25 4.28 -0.20
C ASP A 73 8.79 3.90 1.22
N LEU A 74 9.49 2.95 1.83
CA LEU A 74 9.26 2.49 3.21
C LEU A 74 10.12 3.26 4.24
N GLY A 75 10.65 4.42 3.84
CA GLY A 75 11.58 5.23 4.65
C GLY A 75 13.04 5.03 4.27
N SER A 76 13.33 4.88 2.98
CA SER A 76 14.68 4.74 2.41
C SER A 76 15.09 5.85 1.45
N LYS A 77 14.17 6.73 1.03
CA LYS A 77 14.45 7.84 0.11
C LYS A 77 14.31 9.18 0.82
N ASP A 78 15.19 10.15 0.51
CA ASP A 78 15.03 11.53 0.97
C ASP A 78 13.95 12.23 0.13
N GLN A 79 12.72 12.20 0.65
CA GLN A 79 11.53 12.73 0.01
C GLN A 79 10.66 13.43 1.05
N ARG A 80 9.94 14.47 0.63
CA ARG A 80 9.05 15.26 1.52
C ARG A 80 9.76 15.74 2.80
N GLY A 81 11.06 16.07 2.67
CA GLY A 81 11.90 16.63 3.71
C GLY A 81 12.48 15.63 4.72
N THR A 82 12.36 14.32 4.49
CA THR A 82 12.92 13.28 5.38
C THR A 82 13.28 12.00 4.63
N VAL A 83 14.28 11.26 5.14
CA VAL A 83 14.51 9.86 4.72
C VAL A 83 13.52 8.91 5.41
N ARG A 84 13.45 8.93 6.73
CA ARG A 84 12.56 8.05 7.51
C ARG A 84 11.08 8.42 7.34
N THR A 85 10.18 7.47 7.60
CA THR A 85 8.79 7.80 7.95
C THR A 85 8.72 8.25 9.40
N ARG A 86 7.53 8.62 9.89
CA ARG A 86 7.31 8.90 11.32
C ARG A 86 7.72 7.75 12.23
N TYR A 87 7.64 6.51 11.73
CA TYR A 87 7.83 5.30 12.52
C TYR A 87 9.26 4.74 12.44
N GLY A 88 10.04 5.11 11.42
CA GLY A 88 11.42 4.69 11.26
C GLY A 88 11.86 4.60 9.80
N THR A 89 13.03 4.03 9.60
CA THR A 89 13.60 3.70 8.28
C THR A 89 13.12 2.34 7.77
N GLU A 90 13.29 2.07 6.47
CA GLU A 90 12.98 0.76 5.87
C GLU A 90 13.76 -0.38 6.57
N ALA A 91 15.03 -0.14 6.95
CA ALA A 91 15.83 -1.13 7.65
C ALA A 91 15.26 -1.49 9.05
N GLU A 92 14.78 -0.49 9.80
CA GLU A 92 14.15 -0.72 11.11
C GLU A 92 12.80 -1.44 10.97
N LEU A 93 12.04 -1.12 9.93
CA LEU A 93 10.79 -1.81 9.59
C LEU A 93 11.04 -3.31 9.32
N LEU A 94 12.00 -3.62 8.44
CA LEU A 94 12.32 -5.00 8.08
C LEU A 94 12.85 -5.80 9.29
N GLU A 95 13.67 -5.18 10.14
CA GLU A 95 14.13 -5.82 11.38
C GLU A 95 12.95 -6.09 12.34
N MET A 96 12.03 -5.14 12.50
CA MET A 96 10.85 -5.29 13.33
C MET A 96 10.00 -6.48 12.87
N VAL A 97 9.70 -6.58 11.57
CA VAL A 97 8.92 -7.70 11.04
C VAL A 97 9.65 -9.03 11.21
N ARG A 98 10.96 -9.07 10.95
CA ARG A 98 11.78 -10.26 11.17
C ARG A 98 11.73 -10.72 12.63
N VAL A 99 11.78 -9.79 13.58
CA VAL A 99 11.67 -10.09 15.01
C VAL A 99 10.27 -10.57 15.37
N ALA A 100 9.21 -9.93 14.87
CA ALA A 100 7.83 -10.38 15.06
C ALA A 100 7.64 -11.84 14.64
N HIS A 101 8.09 -12.19 13.44
CA HIS A 101 8.00 -13.56 12.92
C HIS A 101 8.79 -14.56 13.78
N ARG A 102 9.94 -14.19 14.34
CA ARG A 102 10.69 -15.07 15.27
C ARG A 102 9.93 -15.36 16.56
N PHE A 103 9.06 -14.46 17.00
CA PHE A 103 8.17 -14.65 18.15
C PHE A 103 6.81 -15.25 17.76
N GLY A 104 6.63 -15.68 16.50
CA GLY A 104 5.37 -16.25 16.03
C GLY A 104 4.24 -15.23 15.86
N ILE A 105 4.58 -13.93 15.79
CA ILE A 105 3.63 -12.83 15.65
C ILE A 105 3.54 -12.44 14.18
N ARG A 106 2.33 -12.49 13.61
CA ARG A 106 2.06 -11.98 12.26
C ARG A 106 1.97 -10.46 12.24
N VAL A 107 2.35 -9.86 11.12
CA VAL A 107 2.29 -8.40 10.95
C VAL A 107 1.32 -8.06 9.83
N TYR A 108 0.38 -7.18 10.14
CA TYR A 108 -0.58 -6.60 9.21
C TYR A 108 -0.37 -5.09 9.21
N PHE A 109 -0.21 -4.51 8.02
CA PHE A 109 -0.11 -3.07 7.86
C PHE A 109 -1.42 -2.50 7.33
N ASP A 110 -1.75 -1.30 7.79
CA ASP A 110 -2.75 -0.48 7.14
C ASP A 110 -2.30 -0.12 5.71
N ASN A 111 -3.19 -0.27 4.74
CA ASN A 111 -2.89 -0.12 3.32
C ASN A 111 -3.90 0.82 2.66
N ILE A 112 -3.39 1.90 2.07
CA ILE A 112 -4.18 3.05 1.63
C ILE A 112 -4.40 2.97 0.12
N MET A 113 -5.41 2.23 -0.34
CA MET A 113 -5.65 2.04 -1.78
C MET A 113 -6.52 3.13 -2.42
N ASN A 114 -7.29 3.86 -1.61
CA ASN A 114 -8.34 4.77 -2.09
C ASN A 114 -7.79 6.09 -2.66
N HIS A 115 -6.81 6.69 -2.01
CA HIS A 115 -6.38 8.06 -2.28
C HIS A 115 -4.86 8.20 -2.16
N ASN A 116 -4.35 9.34 -2.63
CA ASN A 116 -3.05 9.85 -2.24
C ASN A 116 -3.24 11.11 -1.35
N ALA A 117 -2.15 11.84 -1.09
CA ALA A 117 -2.16 13.08 -0.31
C ALA A 117 -2.96 14.23 -0.98
N PHE A 118 -2.61 15.48 -0.67
CA PHE A 118 -3.41 16.65 -1.00
C PHE A 118 -3.02 17.33 -2.32
N ASP A 119 -1.80 17.09 -2.81
CA ASP A 119 -1.27 17.71 -4.02
C ASP A 119 -2.08 17.26 -5.24
N VAL A 120 -2.45 18.22 -6.11
CA VAL A 120 -3.16 17.93 -7.36
C VAL A 120 -2.16 17.96 -8.52
N PRO A 121 -1.90 16.83 -9.20
CA PRO A 121 -0.98 16.81 -10.33
C PRO A 121 -1.48 17.75 -11.42
N GLY A 122 -0.59 18.58 -11.98
CA GLY A 122 -0.97 19.57 -12.98
C GLY A 122 -1.97 20.62 -12.49
N TYR A 123 -1.94 21.00 -11.20
CA TYR A 123 -2.77 22.08 -10.65
C TYR A 123 -2.54 23.43 -11.35
N ASN A 124 -1.31 23.71 -11.75
CA ASN A 124 -0.96 24.87 -12.56
C ASN A 124 0.32 24.57 -13.36
N ALA A 125 0.84 25.55 -14.11
CA ALA A 125 2.02 25.40 -14.97
C ALA A 125 3.31 25.03 -14.22
N TYR A 126 3.35 25.17 -12.90
CA TYR A 126 4.50 24.88 -12.05
C TYR A 126 4.34 23.59 -11.24
N THR A 127 3.16 22.96 -11.28
CA THR A 127 2.90 21.70 -10.58
C THR A 127 3.12 20.53 -11.55
N PRO A 128 4.10 19.64 -11.30
CA PRO A 128 4.30 18.47 -12.14
C PRO A 128 3.05 17.60 -12.25
N ILE A 129 2.86 16.97 -13.40
CA ILE A 129 1.77 15.99 -13.62
C ILE A 129 2.06 14.65 -12.93
N ASP A 130 3.33 14.37 -12.63
CA ASP A 130 3.86 13.16 -12.02
C ASP A 130 4.30 13.39 -10.58
N VAL A 131 3.60 14.28 -9.86
CA VAL A 131 3.92 14.64 -8.46
C VAL A 131 3.90 13.44 -7.51
N TYR A 132 3.09 12.43 -7.79
CA TYR A 132 3.10 11.14 -7.10
C TYR A 132 3.83 10.11 -7.98
N PRO A 133 4.89 9.45 -7.49
CA PRO A 133 5.63 8.46 -8.27
C PRO A 133 4.73 7.38 -8.87
N GLY A 134 4.75 7.26 -10.20
CA GLY A 134 3.98 6.26 -10.94
C GLY A 134 2.53 6.63 -11.26
N PHE A 135 2.07 7.84 -10.93
CA PHE A 135 0.75 8.35 -11.26
C PHE A 135 0.83 9.53 -12.25
N VAL A 136 -0.27 9.76 -12.96
CA VAL A 136 -0.56 11.00 -13.70
C VAL A 136 -2.02 11.43 -13.43
N PRO A 137 -2.47 12.65 -13.82
CA PRO A 137 -3.79 13.15 -13.46
C PRO A 137 -4.96 12.23 -13.81
N GLU A 138 -4.90 11.54 -14.94
CA GLU A 138 -5.96 10.66 -15.44
C GLU A 138 -6.16 9.39 -14.59
N ASP A 139 -5.25 9.10 -13.66
CA ASP A 139 -5.39 8.03 -12.67
C ASP A 139 -6.30 8.41 -11.50
N PHE A 140 -6.77 9.65 -11.44
CA PHE A 140 -7.59 10.19 -10.35
C PHE A 140 -8.95 10.67 -10.86
N HIS A 141 -9.92 10.75 -9.95
CA HIS A 141 -11.17 11.47 -10.17
C HIS A 141 -10.89 12.98 -10.07
N LEU A 142 -10.72 13.66 -11.20
CA LEU A 142 -10.34 15.07 -11.24
C LEU A 142 -11.15 15.87 -12.25
N ARG A 143 -11.42 17.13 -11.89
CA ARG A 143 -11.93 18.12 -12.81
C ARG A 143 -10.81 18.68 -13.67
N ARG A 144 -10.98 18.68 -14.98
CA ARG A 144 -10.15 19.43 -15.93
C ARG A 144 -10.77 20.81 -16.20
N THR A 145 -10.02 21.87 -15.88
CA THR A 145 -10.43 23.25 -16.08
C THR A 145 -10.20 23.71 -17.52
N GLU A 146 -10.87 24.79 -17.94
CA GLU A 146 -10.78 25.31 -19.32
C GLU A 146 -9.37 25.73 -19.72
N ASP A 147 -8.56 26.18 -18.76
CA ASP A 147 -7.14 26.52 -18.91
C ASP A 147 -6.21 25.29 -18.94
N GLY A 148 -6.77 24.07 -18.90
CA GLY A 148 -6.06 22.82 -19.09
C GLY A 148 -5.43 22.21 -17.84
N PHE A 149 -5.70 22.77 -16.66
CA PHE A 149 -5.22 22.26 -15.37
C PHE A 149 -6.24 21.36 -14.67
N TYR A 150 -5.85 20.81 -13.51
CA TYR A 150 -6.69 19.89 -12.75
C TYR A 150 -7.09 20.42 -11.37
N ARG A 151 -8.29 20.06 -10.90
CA ARG A 151 -8.81 20.35 -9.56
C ARG A 151 -9.46 19.09 -9.00
N LYS A 152 -9.43 18.93 -7.67
CA LYS A 152 -10.24 17.91 -6.99
C LYS A 152 -11.72 18.23 -7.16
N TRP A 153 -12.54 17.18 -7.21
CA TRP A 153 -13.95 17.32 -6.92
C TRP A 153 -14.16 17.62 -5.44
N ASP A 154 -15.37 18.06 -5.08
CA ASP A 154 -15.72 18.22 -3.67
C ASP A 154 -15.65 16.88 -2.94
N ASN A 155 -15.58 16.95 -1.61
CA ASN A 155 -15.74 15.76 -0.78
C ASN A 155 -17.16 15.20 -0.87
N THR A 156 -17.31 13.89 -0.67
CA THR A 156 -18.60 13.20 -0.57
C THR A 156 -19.58 13.96 0.31
N ARG A 157 -20.72 14.35 -0.28
CA ARG A 157 -21.73 15.21 0.35
C ARG A 157 -22.90 14.38 0.90
N ASP A 158 -23.28 13.33 0.18
CA ASP A 158 -24.31 12.38 0.60
C ASP A 158 -23.73 10.97 0.78
N TRP A 159 -23.69 10.49 2.03
CA TRP A 159 -23.18 9.17 2.37
C TRP A 159 -24.17 8.03 2.09
N ASN A 160 -25.41 8.35 1.69
CA ASN A 160 -26.38 7.37 1.19
C ASN A 160 -26.28 7.17 -0.34
N ASP A 161 -25.48 7.99 -1.03
CA ASP A 161 -25.24 7.87 -2.46
C ASP A 161 -23.93 7.08 -2.69
N ALA A 162 -24.09 5.82 -3.12
CA ALA A 162 -22.96 4.94 -3.39
C ALA A 162 -22.03 5.48 -4.49
N TRP A 163 -22.56 6.21 -5.48
CA TRP A 163 -21.73 6.77 -6.54
C TRP A 163 -20.85 7.89 -5.98
N GLN A 164 -21.40 8.79 -5.16
CA GLN A 164 -20.61 9.83 -4.52
C GLN A 164 -19.53 9.24 -3.60
N VAL A 165 -19.90 8.26 -2.76
CA VAL A 165 -18.96 7.59 -1.86
C VAL A 165 -17.76 6.97 -2.60
N GLN A 166 -17.96 6.53 -3.85
CA GLN A 166 -16.92 5.86 -4.64
C GLN A 166 -16.14 6.77 -5.61
N ASN A 167 -16.67 7.96 -5.93
CA ASN A 167 -16.10 8.79 -7.01
C ASN A 167 -15.85 10.25 -6.60
N LEU A 168 -16.15 10.65 -5.36
CA LEU A 168 -15.85 11.97 -4.81
C LEU A 168 -14.76 11.90 -3.72
N GLY A 169 -14.25 13.06 -3.34
CA GLY A 169 -13.14 13.15 -2.39
C GLY A 169 -13.51 12.67 -0.98
N LEU A 170 -12.50 12.17 -0.25
CA LEU A 170 -12.57 11.88 1.17
C LEU A 170 -11.63 12.84 1.92
N ALA A 171 -12.18 13.74 2.73
CA ALA A 171 -11.39 14.64 3.58
C ALA A 171 -10.29 15.43 2.82
N ASP A 172 -10.60 15.88 1.61
CA ASP A 172 -9.71 16.63 0.71
C ASP A 172 -8.50 15.83 0.19
N LEU A 173 -8.48 14.51 0.39
CA LEU A 173 -7.49 13.62 -0.21
C LEU A 173 -7.84 13.41 -1.69
N ILE A 174 -6.82 13.30 -2.55
CA ILE A 174 -7.03 13.09 -3.98
C ILE A 174 -7.45 11.64 -4.24
N ASP A 175 -8.65 11.49 -4.82
CA ASP A 175 -9.30 10.19 -4.99
C ASP A 175 -8.83 9.47 -6.26
N ILE A 176 -8.37 8.23 -6.09
CA ILE A 176 -7.83 7.41 -7.19
C ILE A 176 -9.00 6.73 -7.91
N ALA A 177 -8.96 6.72 -9.23
CA ALA A 177 -9.90 5.97 -10.05
C ALA A 177 -9.62 4.46 -9.91
N THR A 178 -10.18 3.84 -8.87
CA THR A 178 -10.01 2.42 -8.52
C THR A 178 -11.12 1.49 -9.01
N GLU A 179 -12.17 2.03 -9.63
CA GLU A 179 -13.28 1.29 -10.20
C GLU A 179 -12.83 0.21 -11.19
N PRO A 180 -13.50 -0.96 -11.24
CA PRO A 180 -13.10 -2.01 -12.17
C PRO A 180 -13.38 -1.62 -13.62
N GLY A 181 -12.54 -2.11 -14.54
CA GLY A 181 -12.73 -1.94 -15.97
C GLY A 181 -11.82 -0.89 -16.59
N GLY A 182 -12.20 -0.39 -17.76
CA GLY A 182 -11.37 0.50 -18.58
C GLY A 182 -11.78 1.96 -18.54
N THR A 183 -12.63 2.37 -17.60
CA THR A 183 -13.25 3.69 -17.56
C THR A 183 -12.96 4.35 -16.22
N ASN A 184 -12.51 5.60 -16.26
CA ASN A 184 -12.50 6.51 -15.13
C ASN A 184 -13.86 7.22 -15.12
N TYR A 185 -14.66 7.09 -14.06
CA TYR A 185 -16.05 7.51 -14.00
C TYR A 185 -16.27 8.96 -13.57
N ASN A 186 -15.22 9.67 -13.16
CA ASN A 186 -15.35 11.04 -12.70
C ASN A 186 -14.10 11.87 -13.01
N HIS A 187 -13.75 11.94 -14.29
CA HIS A 187 -12.64 12.75 -14.77
C HIS A 187 -13.02 13.49 -16.06
N GLY A 188 -13.00 14.82 -16.01
CA GLY A 188 -13.42 15.66 -17.13
C GLY A 188 -13.81 17.06 -16.69
N SER A 189 -14.56 17.79 -17.52
CA SER A 189 -14.92 19.18 -17.24
C SER A 189 -16.07 19.30 -16.23
N TYR A 190 -16.93 18.26 -16.17
CA TYR A 190 -18.11 18.18 -15.31
C TYR A 190 -18.09 16.90 -14.45
N GLU A 191 -18.75 16.98 -13.29
CA GLU A 191 -18.87 15.83 -12.38
C GLU A 191 -19.66 14.71 -13.08
N GLY A 192 -19.10 13.49 -13.07
CA GLY A 192 -19.62 12.34 -13.81
C GLY A 192 -19.13 12.20 -15.25
N ASP A 193 -18.29 13.11 -15.74
CA ASP A 193 -17.58 12.91 -17.00
C ASP A 193 -16.67 11.69 -16.92
N THR A 194 -16.58 10.95 -18.03
CA THR A 194 -15.79 9.72 -18.09
C THR A 194 -14.68 9.79 -19.12
N ILE A 195 -13.53 9.19 -18.83
CA ILE A 195 -12.45 8.95 -19.79
C ILE A 195 -12.03 7.48 -19.79
N PRO A 196 -11.41 6.98 -20.87
CA PRO A 196 -10.72 5.69 -20.82
C PRO A 196 -9.57 5.75 -19.80
N LYS A 197 -9.43 4.71 -18.98
CA LYS A 197 -8.28 4.55 -18.09
C LYS A 197 -7.01 4.37 -18.91
N ILE A 198 -5.99 5.11 -18.51
CA ILE A 198 -4.68 5.07 -19.14
C ILE A 198 -3.90 3.82 -18.71
N LYS A 199 -3.02 3.36 -19.59
CA LYS A 199 -2.16 2.20 -19.37
C LYS A 199 -0.77 2.51 -19.91
N PHE A 200 0.23 2.50 -19.04
CA PHE A 200 1.62 2.83 -19.39
C PHE A 200 2.57 2.18 -18.38
N ILE A 201 3.88 2.17 -18.69
CA ILE A 201 4.90 1.68 -17.75
C ILE A 201 5.11 2.75 -16.68
N ARG A 202 4.69 2.49 -15.45
CA ARG A 202 4.66 3.50 -14.39
C ARG A 202 6.01 3.74 -13.72
N HIS A 203 6.84 2.71 -13.62
CA HIS A 203 8.15 2.78 -12.95
C HIS A 203 9.27 2.22 -13.86
N PRO A 204 9.54 2.81 -15.03
CA PRO A 204 10.44 2.22 -16.03
C PRO A 204 11.91 2.12 -15.57
N ASN A 205 12.28 2.84 -14.52
CA ASN A 205 13.64 2.91 -14.00
C ASN A 205 13.82 2.18 -12.65
N ASN A 206 12.78 1.51 -12.16
CA ASN A 206 12.80 0.76 -10.88
C ASN A 206 12.45 -0.71 -11.13
N PRO A 207 13.35 -1.48 -11.79
CA PRO A 207 13.10 -2.90 -12.05
C PRO A 207 12.85 -3.73 -10.79
N GLU A 208 13.38 -3.29 -9.65
CA GLU A 208 13.16 -3.91 -8.34
C GLU A 208 11.69 -3.85 -7.87
N TYR A 209 10.84 -3.04 -8.51
CA TYR A 209 9.41 -2.96 -8.18
C TYR A 209 8.53 -3.93 -8.98
N TYR A 210 9.09 -4.74 -9.88
CA TYR A 210 8.36 -5.75 -10.65
C TYR A 210 8.82 -7.14 -10.24
N CYS A 211 7.89 -8.09 -10.17
CA CYS A 211 8.16 -9.44 -9.69
C CYS A 211 7.91 -10.54 -10.73
N TYR A 212 7.56 -10.16 -11.96
CA TYR A 212 7.38 -11.08 -13.08
C TYR A 212 8.20 -10.62 -14.29
N ASP A 213 8.76 -11.56 -15.04
CA ASP A 213 9.35 -11.29 -16.35
C ASP A 213 8.28 -11.15 -17.44
N ALA A 214 8.67 -10.81 -18.68
CA ALA A 214 7.71 -10.63 -19.77
C ALA A 214 7.01 -11.92 -20.23
N ASN A 215 7.48 -13.09 -19.78
CA ASN A 215 6.87 -14.39 -20.02
C ASN A 215 5.90 -14.80 -18.91
N GLY A 216 5.77 -14.01 -17.84
CA GLY A 216 4.95 -14.31 -16.67
C GLY A 216 5.64 -15.21 -15.64
N THR A 217 6.95 -15.38 -15.70
CA THR A 217 7.73 -16.11 -14.69
C THR A 217 7.93 -15.24 -13.46
N TYR A 218 7.62 -15.74 -12.26
CA TYR A 218 7.91 -15.03 -11.02
C TYR A 218 9.42 -14.98 -10.74
N VAL A 219 9.97 -13.76 -10.67
CA VAL A 219 11.40 -13.48 -10.43
C VAL A 219 11.64 -12.80 -9.07
N GLY A 220 10.58 -12.47 -8.34
CA GLY A 220 10.66 -11.79 -7.05
C GLY A 220 10.88 -10.28 -7.14
N PHE A 221 10.56 -9.58 -6.04
CA PHE A 221 10.86 -8.16 -5.88
C PHE A 221 12.29 -7.92 -5.40
N GLY A 222 12.78 -6.71 -5.56
CA GLY A 222 14.04 -6.26 -4.97
C GLY A 222 15.24 -6.32 -5.90
N PRO A 223 16.41 -5.85 -5.41
CA PRO A 223 17.63 -5.90 -6.18
C PRO A 223 18.03 -7.35 -6.48
N GLY A 224 18.45 -7.62 -7.72
CA GLY A 224 18.93 -8.94 -8.13
C GLY A 224 17.86 -9.88 -8.71
N ASN A 225 16.64 -9.41 -8.93
CA ASN A 225 15.59 -10.18 -9.63
C ASN A 225 15.85 -10.40 -11.14
N GLY A 226 16.97 -9.91 -11.67
CA GLY A 226 17.37 -10.07 -13.07
C GLY A 226 16.66 -9.14 -14.06
N LEU A 227 15.68 -8.35 -13.62
CA LEU A 227 15.03 -7.34 -14.47
C LEU A 227 15.91 -6.10 -14.61
N THR A 228 15.87 -5.47 -15.78
CA THR A 228 16.57 -4.21 -16.05
C THR A 228 15.60 -3.18 -16.63
N ALA A 229 15.91 -1.90 -16.47
CA ALA A 229 15.13 -0.81 -17.07
C ALA A 229 14.98 -0.99 -18.60
N GLY A 230 16.06 -1.40 -19.28
CA GLY A 230 16.04 -1.68 -20.72
C GLY A 230 15.12 -2.85 -21.08
N TYR A 231 15.12 -3.93 -20.29
CA TYR A 231 14.21 -5.06 -20.49
C TYR A 231 12.74 -4.65 -20.31
N ILE A 232 12.42 -3.85 -19.29
CA ILE A 232 11.08 -3.36 -19.04
C ILE A 232 10.58 -2.49 -20.21
N GLN A 233 11.40 -1.53 -20.64
CA GLN A 233 11.06 -0.62 -21.74
C GLN A 233 10.93 -1.35 -23.08
N ALA A 234 11.69 -2.43 -23.30
CA ALA A 234 11.60 -3.26 -24.49
C ALA A 234 10.33 -4.15 -24.54
N ASN A 235 9.64 -4.34 -23.40
CA ASN A 235 8.49 -5.23 -23.28
C ASN A 235 7.23 -4.50 -22.76
N PRO A 236 6.79 -3.40 -23.38
CA PRO A 236 5.72 -2.55 -22.85
C PRO A 236 4.38 -3.27 -22.68
N ALA A 237 4.09 -4.28 -23.50
CA ALA A 237 2.86 -5.05 -23.37
C ALA A 237 2.76 -5.82 -22.04
N ALA A 238 3.90 -6.23 -21.46
CA ALA A 238 3.98 -6.95 -20.20
C ALA A 238 4.01 -6.02 -18.97
N TYR A 239 4.57 -4.81 -19.11
CA TYR A 239 4.83 -3.90 -17.99
C TYR A 239 3.95 -2.66 -17.94
N ALA A 240 3.24 -2.34 -19.03
CA ALA A 240 2.24 -1.28 -18.98
C ALA A 240 1.06 -1.75 -18.14
N GLU A 241 0.60 -0.94 -17.21
CA GLU A 241 -0.37 -1.33 -16.19
C GLU A 241 -1.35 -0.19 -15.91
N ARG A 242 -2.58 -0.53 -15.53
CA ARG A 242 -3.51 0.50 -15.02
C ARG A 242 -3.18 0.82 -13.56
N VAL A 243 -3.83 1.83 -12.99
CA VAL A 243 -3.48 2.30 -11.65
C VAL A 243 -3.73 1.20 -10.61
N GLU A 244 -4.80 0.43 -10.76
CA GLU A 244 -5.21 -0.66 -9.88
C GLU A 244 -4.19 -1.80 -9.85
N ASP A 245 -3.62 -2.13 -11.02
CA ASP A 245 -2.55 -3.13 -11.14
C ASP A 245 -1.30 -2.68 -10.38
N MET A 246 -0.94 -1.39 -10.51
CA MET A 246 0.15 -0.81 -9.74
C MET A 246 -0.16 -0.77 -8.25
N LEU A 247 -1.39 -0.45 -7.83
CA LEU A 247 -1.79 -0.47 -6.42
C LEU A 247 -1.59 -1.87 -5.82
N ASN A 248 -2.00 -2.92 -6.53
CA ASN A 248 -1.76 -4.30 -6.13
C ASN A 248 -0.26 -4.63 -6.07
N ARG A 249 0.51 -4.16 -7.06
CA ARG A 249 1.97 -4.31 -7.07
C ARG A 249 2.65 -3.55 -5.93
N ALA A 250 2.10 -2.40 -5.53
CA ALA A 250 2.58 -1.55 -4.46
C ALA A 250 2.28 -2.13 -3.06
N ALA A 251 1.27 -2.99 -2.94
CA ALA A 251 1.09 -3.88 -1.78
C ALA A 251 2.17 -4.97 -1.70
N ARG A 252 3.38 -4.67 -2.21
CA ARG A 252 4.58 -5.49 -2.08
C ARG A 252 4.80 -5.73 -0.60
N TRP A 253 4.95 -6.99 -0.24
CA TRP A 253 5.53 -7.35 1.05
C TRP A 253 6.72 -8.23 0.71
N GLN A 254 7.91 -7.60 0.73
CA GLN A 254 9.13 -8.36 0.91
C GLN A 254 9.06 -8.92 2.34
N LEU A 255 8.72 -10.20 2.46
CA LEU A 255 8.81 -10.97 3.69
C LEU A 255 9.53 -12.28 3.38
#